data_AF-A0A7J9GE43-F1
#
_entry.id   AF-A0A7J9GE43-F1
#
_cell.length_a   1.000
_cell.length_b   1.000
_cell.length_c   1.000
_cell.angle_alpha   90.00
_cell.angle_beta   90.00
_cell.angle_gamma   90.00
#
_symmetry.space_group_name_H-M   'P 1'
#
loop_
_entity.id
_entity.type
_entity.pdbx_description
1 polymer ?
#
loop_
_entity_poly.entity_id
_entity_poly.type
_entity_poly.pdbx_seq_one_letter_code
_entity_poly.pdbx_strand_id
1 'polypeptide(L)'
;MCSWETFQPVGGLLPQPEWTAWDQTVEYCAFAYQHYIVISSLRPQYRYLGDVAIAYATGAVWQRRQLFVATPTTIECVFVDAGIAPIDIENRKMKEEMKLKEAQTRAVAEHGELALISVEGPQTATQERITLRPPMLQVVRLASFQHAPSVPPFLSLPKQYKVDGDDTTMLKEMEERKVNEIAVGGGGVSVAVTRFPTEQKRPVGPLIVVGVRDGVLWLIDRYMTAHALSLSHPGIRCRCLAAYGDAVSAVKWASRLGREHHDDLAQFMLGMGYATEALHLPGISK
;
A
#
# COMPACT_ATOMS: atom_id res chain seq x y z
N MET A 1 -8.96 16.51 16.88
CA MET A 1 -8.06 15.95 17.93
C MET A 1 -7.83 17.03 18.98
N CYS A 2 -7.41 16.73 20.21
CA CYS A 2 -6.97 17.77 21.15
C CYS A 2 -5.43 17.76 21.24
N SER A 3 -4.81 18.93 21.23
CA SER A 3 -3.38 19.05 21.56
C SER A 3 -3.19 18.70 23.03
N TRP A 4 -2.21 17.84 23.33
CA TRP A 4 -1.84 17.54 24.72
C TRP A 4 -1.08 18.70 25.40
N GLU A 5 -0.57 19.65 24.62
CA GLU A 5 0.17 20.81 25.13
C GLU A 5 -0.76 22.00 25.39
N THR A 6 -1.73 22.23 24.51
CA THR A 6 -2.63 23.39 24.61
C THR A 6 -4.05 23.02 25.03
N PHE A 7 -4.39 21.72 25.10
CA PHE A 7 -5.75 21.19 25.35
C PHE A 7 -6.84 21.74 24.42
N GLN A 8 -6.43 22.40 23.33
CA GLN A 8 -7.33 22.95 22.34
C GLN A 8 -7.61 21.92 21.24
N PRO A 9 -8.81 21.95 20.64
CA PRO A 9 -9.09 21.15 19.47
C PRO A 9 -8.18 21.57 18.31
N VAL A 10 -7.34 20.64 17.86
CA VAL A 10 -6.53 20.74 16.66
C VAL A 10 -7.18 19.91 15.56
N GLY A 11 -7.47 20.57 14.44
CA GLY A 11 -8.07 19.96 13.25
C GLY A 11 -9.56 19.63 13.40
N GLY A 12 -10.11 18.99 12.36
CA GLY A 12 -11.51 18.55 12.33
C GLY A 12 -11.82 17.43 13.33
N LEU A 13 -13.12 17.22 13.57
CA LEU A 13 -13.62 16.07 14.32
C LEU A 13 -13.48 14.82 13.44
N LEU A 14 -12.64 13.88 13.87
CA LEU A 14 -12.59 12.55 13.29
C LEU A 14 -13.63 11.69 14.02
N PRO A 15 -14.56 11.02 13.31
CA PRO A 15 -15.44 10.06 13.96
C PRO A 15 -14.62 8.95 14.62
N GLN A 16 -15.18 8.27 15.61
CA GLN A 16 -14.49 7.17 16.27
C GLN A 16 -14.25 6.04 15.25
N PRO A 17 -12.99 5.65 14.99
CA PRO A 17 -12.69 4.51 14.13
C PRO A 17 -13.04 3.19 14.83
N GLU A 18 -13.36 2.16 14.05
CA GLU A 18 -13.57 0.80 14.58
C GLU A 18 -12.27 0.22 15.14
N TRP A 19 -11.15 0.50 14.45
CA TRP A 19 -9.81 0.17 14.90
C TRP A 19 -8.77 1.12 14.28
N THR A 20 -7.59 1.16 14.91
CA THR A 20 -6.44 1.93 14.41
C THR A 20 -5.20 1.07 14.35
N ALA A 21 -4.35 1.29 13.34
CA ALA A 21 -3.07 0.60 13.22
C ALA A 21 -1.94 1.60 12.94
N TRP A 22 -0.80 1.40 13.61
CA TRP A 22 0.38 2.28 13.53
C TRP A 22 1.55 1.55 12.91
N ASP A 23 2.30 2.22 12.04
CA ASP A 23 3.56 1.68 11.55
C ASP A 23 4.62 1.68 12.68
N GLN A 24 5.60 0.78 12.58
CA GLN A 24 6.65 0.60 13.58
C GLN A 24 7.49 1.88 13.77
N THR A 25 7.63 2.69 12.71
CA THR A 25 8.35 3.97 12.74
C THR A 25 7.49 5.12 13.28
N VAL A 26 6.20 4.89 13.53
CA VAL A 26 5.23 5.91 13.97
C VAL A 26 5.15 7.08 12.97
N GLU A 27 5.44 6.81 11.69
CA GLU A 27 5.30 7.79 10.60
C GLU A 27 3.90 7.76 10.01
N TYR A 28 3.30 6.57 9.89
CA TYR A 28 1.98 6.37 9.31
C TYR A 28 0.99 5.80 10.33
N CYS A 29 -0.28 6.18 10.17
CA CYS A 29 -1.40 5.66 10.92
C CYS A 29 -2.59 5.40 9.99
N ALA A 30 -3.29 4.30 10.25
CA ALA A 30 -4.54 3.92 9.59
C ALA A 30 -5.69 4.01 10.59
N PHE A 31 -6.77 4.69 10.17
CA PHE A 31 -8.03 4.77 10.89
C PHE A 31 -9.09 4.04 10.07
N ALA A 32 -9.59 2.92 10.58
CA ALA A 32 -10.57 2.12 9.85
C ALA A 32 -12.00 2.46 10.25
N TYR A 33 -12.84 2.60 9.23
CA TYR A 33 -14.27 2.77 9.34
C TYR A 33 -14.97 1.65 8.58
N GLN A 34 -16.28 1.55 8.75
CA GLN A 34 -17.10 0.48 8.17
C GLN A 34 -16.94 0.33 6.65
N HIS A 35 -16.71 1.42 5.91
CA HIS A 35 -16.66 1.41 4.44
C HIS A 35 -15.32 1.85 3.83
N TYR A 36 -14.42 2.41 4.62
CA TYR A 36 -13.16 2.96 4.14
C TYR A 36 -12.13 3.02 5.25
N ILE A 37 -10.86 3.13 4.86
CA ILE A 37 -9.73 3.32 5.77
C ILE A 37 -9.06 4.64 5.41
N VAL A 38 -8.87 5.52 6.40
CA VAL A 38 -8.09 6.75 6.24
C VAL A 38 -6.64 6.49 6.58
N ILE A 39 -5.75 6.86 5.66
CA ILE A 39 -4.30 6.81 5.86
C ILE A 39 -3.78 8.23 6.11
N SER A 40 -3.02 8.38 7.18
CA SER A 40 -2.42 9.66 7.57
C SER A 40 -0.94 9.51 7.89
N SER A 41 -0.17 10.57 7.61
CA SER A 41 1.20 10.74 8.10
C SER A 41 1.18 11.59 9.36
N LEU A 42 2.05 11.31 10.31
CA LEU A 42 2.07 11.99 11.60
C LEU A 42 3.33 12.81 11.83
N ARG A 43 4.40 12.46 11.13
CA ARG A 43 5.65 13.21 11.14
C ARG A 43 5.93 13.83 9.77
N PRO A 44 6.51 15.05 9.74
CA PRO A 44 6.83 15.92 10.88
C PRO A 44 5.58 16.57 11.52
N GLN A 45 4.46 16.60 10.82
CA GLN A 45 3.16 17.07 11.30
C GLN A 45 2.06 16.13 10.80
N TYR A 46 0.91 16.15 11.47
CA TYR A 46 -0.27 15.41 11.02
C TYR A 46 -0.69 15.86 9.61
N ARG A 47 -0.79 14.90 8.68
CA ARG A 47 -1.26 15.12 7.31
C ARG A 47 -2.15 13.95 6.89
N TYR A 48 -3.37 14.28 6.45
CA TYR A 48 -4.23 13.34 5.75
C TYR A 48 -3.61 13.00 4.38
N LEU A 49 -3.38 11.71 4.11
CA LEU A 49 -2.82 11.27 2.81
C LEU A 49 -3.92 10.86 1.83
N GLY A 50 -5.01 10.28 2.34
CA GLY A 50 -6.14 9.84 1.52
C GLY A 50 -6.97 8.76 2.20
N ASP A 51 -8.09 8.44 1.57
CA ASP A 51 -9.01 7.37 1.92
C ASP A 51 -8.88 6.20 0.94
N VAL A 52 -9.09 5.01 1.47
CA VAL A 52 -9.07 3.78 0.71
C VAL A 52 -10.39 3.07 0.92
N ALA A 53 -11.11 2.81 -0.18
CA ALA A 53 -12.44 2.19 -0.17
C ALA A 53 -12.40 0.67 0.10
N ILE A 54 -11.86 0.27 1.25
CA ILE A 54 -11.84 -1.11 1.73
C ILE A 54 -12.95 -1.27 2.77
N ALA A 55 -14.08 -1.84 2.36
CA ALA A 55 -15.21 -2.04 3.23
C ALA A 55 -15.03 -3.22 4.19
N TYR A 56 -15.57 -3.08 5.40
CA TYR A 56 -15.63 -4.10 6.44
C TYR A 56 -14.26 -4.67 6.81
N ALA A 57 -13.22 -3.84 6.80
CA ALA A 57 -11.89 -4.28 7.18
C ALA A 57 -11.88 -4.73 8.64
N THR A 58 -11.50 -5.97 8.90
CA THR A 58 -11.53 -6.58 10.26
C THR A 58 -10.25 -6.32 11.04
N GLY A 59 -9.16 -5.99 10.35
CA GLY A 59 -7.89 -5.65 10.96
C GLY A 59 -6.80 -5.46 9.91
N ALA A 60 -5.68 -4.89 10.33
CA ALA A 60 -4.54 -4.69 9.44
C ALA A 60 -3.21 -4.65 10.20
N VAL A 61 -2.13 -4.95 9.47
CA VAL A 61 -0.75 -4.90 9.98
C VAL A 61 0.12 -4.08 9.04
N TRP A 62 0.87 -3.15 9.60
CA TRP A 62 1.88 -2.38 8.89
C TRP A 62 3.18 -3.16 8.73
N GLN A 63 3.82 -2.99 7.58
CA GLN A 63 5.16 -3.47 7.30
C GLN A 63 5.85 -2.48 6.34
N ARG A 64 6.45 -1.41 6.87
CA ARG A 64 7.20 -0.39 6.11
C ARG A 64 6.50 0.11 4.84
N ARG A 65 5.71 1.18 4.98
CA ARG A 65 4.94 1.81 3.87
C ARG A 65 3.93 0.88 3.19
N GLN A 66 3.68 -0.30 3.77
CA GLN A 66 2.71 -1.28 3.28
C GLN A 66 1.77 -1.63 4.42
N LEU A 67 0.47 -1.53 4.18
CA LEU A 67 -0.58 -1.93 5.12
C LEU A 67 -1.30 -3.14 4.56
N PHE A 68 -1.16 -4.28 5.24
CA PHE A 68 -1.85 -5.53 4.89
C PHE A 68 -3.17 -5.57 5.64
N VAL A 69 -4.27 -5.52 4.92
CA VAL A 69 -5.64 -5.42 5.43
C VAL A 69 -6.37 -6.74 5.19
N ALA A 70 -7.02 -7.27 6.23
CA ALA A 70 -7.98 -8.36 6.09
C ALA A 70 -9.40 -7.82 6.07
N THR A 71 -10.19 -8.35 5.14
CA THR A 71 -11.65 -8.23 5.12
C THR A 71 -12.26 -9.64 5.25
N PRO A 72 -13.59 -9.76 5.42
CA PRO A 72 -14.25 -11.06 5.44
C PRO A 72 -14.05 -11.88 4.16
N THR A 73 -13.71 -11.26 3.03
CA THR A 73 -13.66 -11.93 1.72
C THR A 73 -12.34 -11.73 0.97
N THR A 74 -11.49 -10.81 1.40
CA THR A 74 -10.26 -10.45 0.69
C THR A 74 -9.12 -10.16 1.66
N ILE A 75 -7.88 -10.34 1.18
CA ILE A 75 -6.69 -9.74 1.76
C ILE A 75 -6.18 -8.71 0.77
N GLU A 76 -5.99 -7.48 1.23
CA GLU A 76 -5.58 -6.35 0.41
C GLU A 76 -4.30 -5.73 0.98
N CYS A 77 -3.47 -5.18 0.12
CA CYS A 77 -2.24 -4.48 0.47
C CYS A 77 -2.35 -3.04 -0.03
N VAL A 78 -2.26 -2.09 0.90
CA VAL A 78 -2.19 -0.67 0.58
C VAL A 78 -0.73 -0.24 0.61
N PHE A 79 -0.21 0.17 -0.54
CA PHE A 79 1.09 0.82 -0.67
C PHE A 79 0.93 2.31 -0.43
N VAL A 80 1.76 2.87 0.45
CA VAL A 80 1.65 4.24 0.94
C VAL A 80 2.92 5.00 0.64
N ASP A 81 2.78 6.12 -0.06
CA ASP A 81 3.83 7.12 -0.16
C ASP A 81 3.27 8.48 0.25
N ALA A 82 3.98 9.15 1.15
CA ALA A 82 3.53 10.43 1.67
C ALA A 82 3.74 11.56 0.63
N GLY A 83 4.53 11.34 -0.41
CA GLY A 83 4.98 12.37 -1.32
C GLY A 83 6.04 13.28 -0.67
N ILE A 84 6.29 14.41 -1.33
CA ILE A 84 7.19 15.47 -0.86
C ILE A 84 6.37 16.74 -0.78
N ALA A 85 6.10 17.21 0.44
CA ALA A 85 5.47 18.51 0.66
C ALA A 85 6.51 19.61 0.93
N PRO A 86 6.12 20.90 0.80
CA PRO A 86 7.01 22.03 1.07
C PRO A 86 7.63 21.97 2.48
N ILE A 87 6.86 21.53 3.46
CA ILE A 87 7.32 21.37 4.85
C ILE A 87 8.44 20.34 5.00
N ASP A 88 8.45 19.31 4.15
CA ASP A 88 9.49 18.29 4.17
C ASP A 88 10.83 18.86 3.65
N ILE A 89 10.74 19.74 2.64
CA ILE A 89 11.90 20.47 2.08
C ILE A 89 12.45 21.46 3.11
N GLU A 90 11.59 22.24 3.75
CA GLU A 90 11.98 23.22 4.77
C GLU A 90 12.65 22.54 5.98
N ASN A 91 12.05 21.48 6.50
CA ASN A 91 12.64 20.71 7.61
C ASN A 91 13.97 20.06 7.21
N ARG A 92 14.11 19.62 5.96
CA ARG A 92 15.38 19.08 5.47
C ARG A 92 16.45 20.17 5.43
N LYS A 93 16.15 21.35 4.90
CA LYS A 93 17.07 22.50 4.91
C LYS A 93 17.49 22.89 6.32
N MET A 94 16.53 23.02 7.24
CA MET A 94 16.80 23.35 8.64
C MET A 94 17.68 22.30 9.33
N LYS A 95 17.46 21.01 9.05
CA LYS A 95 18.32 19.91 9.54
C LYS A 95 19.72 19.96 8.94
N GLU A 96 19.86 20.29 7.66
CA GLU A 96 21.16 20.43 6.99
C GLU A 96 21.94 21.63 7.53
N GLU A 97 21.29 22.78 7.73
CA GLU A 97 21.87 23.96 8.37
C GLU A 97 22.30 23.69 9.82
N MET A 98 21.47 23.00 10.61
CA MET A 98 21.79 22.62 11.98
C MET A 98 23.00 21.66 12.02
N LYS A 99 23.07 20.69 11.11
CA LYS A 99 24.22 19.78 10.99
C LYS A 99 25.49 20.52 10.59
N LEU A 100 25.40 21.47 9.66
CA LEU A 100 26.54 22.29 9.26
C LEU A 100 27.04 23.14 10.44
N LYS A 101 26.12 23.75 11.18
CA LYS A 101 26.43 24.53 12.38
C LYS A 101 27.04 23.67 13.48
N GLU A 102 26.55 22.46 13.70
CA GLU A 102 27.12 21.51 14.66
C GLU A 102 28.52 21.05 14.25
N ALA A 103 28.71 20.72 12.96
CA ALA A 103 30.01 20.37 12.40
C ALA A 103 31.01 21.53 12.53
N GLN A 104 30.57 22.77 12.26
CA GLN A 104 31.38 23.97 12.44
C GLN A 104 31.74 24.19 13.91
N THR A 105 30.77 24.06 14.83
CA THR A 105 30.99 24.21 16.28
C THR A 105 31.98 23.16 16.78
N ARG A 106 31.87 21.91 16.29
CA ARG A 106 32.79 20.82 16.61
C ARG A 106 34.20 21.07 16.05
N ALA A 107 34.32 21.55 14.81
CA ALA A 107 35.60 21.89 14.21
C ALA A 107 36.32 23.02 14.97
N VAL A 108 35.58 24.05 15.41
CA VAL A 108 36.13 25.13 16.24
C VAL A 108 36.58 24.60 17.61
N ALA A 109 35.83 23.66 18.22
CA ALA A 109 36.21 23.05 19.48
C ALA A 109 37.45 22.15 19.40
N GLU A 110 37.64 21.42 18.29
CA GLU A 110 38.76 20.48 18.10
C GLU A 110 40.04 21.16 17.58
N HIS A 111 39.92 22.23 16.78
CA HIS A 111 41.07 22.84 16.07
C HIS A 111 41.29 24.34 16.36
N GLY A 112 40.48 24.96 17.21
CA GLY A 112 40.57 26.39 17.54
C GLY A 112 40.08 27.32 16.43
N GLU A 113 40.16 28.65 16.64
CA GLU A 113 39.64 29.66 15.70
C GLU A 113 40.25 29.60 14.28
N LEU A 114 41.44 29.00 14.12
CA LEU A 114 42.12 28.86 12.83
C LEU A 114 41.45 27.85 11.88
N ALA A 115 40.50 27.04 12.36
CA ALA A 115 39.75 26.07 11.55
C ALA A 115 38.62 26.69 10.70
N LEU A 116 38.32 27.98 10.91
CA LEU A 116 37.28 28.71 10.16
C LEU A 116 37.75 29.13 8.75
N ILE A 117 39.02 28.93 8.41
CA ILE A 117 39.56 29.26 7.08
C ILE A 117 39.32 28.07 6.15
N SER A 118 38.06 27.76 5.85
CA SER A 118 37.75 26.95 4.67
C SER A 118 37.88 27.85 3.45
N VAL A 119 38.86 27.56 2.59
CA VAL A 119 38.96 28.17 1.26
C VAL A 119 37.69 27.81 0.49
N GLU A 120 36.81 28.79 0.27
CA GLU A 120 35.65 28.67 -0.61
C GLU A 120 36.14 28.48 -2.06
N GLY A 121 36.53 27.25 -2.40
CA GLY A 121 36.44 26.79 -3.78
C GLY A 121 34.96 26.70 -4.14
N PRO A 122 34.56 27.00 -5.39
CA PRO A 122 33.16 26.92 -5.80
C PRO A 122 32.72 25.45 -5.73
N GLN A 123 32.23 25.03 -4.56
CA GLN A 123 31.49 23.80 -4.43
C GLN A 123 30.15 24.06 -5.10
N THR A 124 30.09 23.71 -6.38
CA THR A 124 28.84 23.45 -7.09
C THR A 124 28.17 22.25 -6.43
N ALA A 125 27.66 22.45 -5.21
CA ALA A 125 26.62 21.61 -4.66
C ALA A 125 25.48 21.72 -5.66
N THR A 126 25.35 20.69 -6.49
CA THR A 126 24.25 20.53 -7.43
C THR A 126 23.02 20.53 -6.56
N GLN A 127 22.35 21.68 -6.45
CA GLN A 127 21.05 21.78 -5.80
C GLN A 127 20.11 20.93 -6.66
N GLU A 128 20.05 19.63 -6.38
CA GLU A 128 19.03 18.76 -6.93
C GLU A 128 17.71 19.40 -6.54
N ARG A 129 17.02 19.96 -7.55
CA ARG A 129 15.76 20.66 -7.36
C ARG A 129 14.73 19.62 -6.98
N ILE A 130 14.56 19.39 -5.67
CA ILE A 130 13.59 18.44 -5.13
C ILE A 130 12.21 18.88 -5.60
N THR A 131 11.59 18.08 -6.46
CA THR A 131 10.26 18.34 -6.99
C THR A 131 9.21 17.94 -5.96
N LEU A 132 8.20 18.79 -5.78
CA LEU A 132 7.05 18.45 -4.94
C LEU A 132 6.29 17.29 -5.55
N ARG A 133 5.86 16.35 -4.70
CA ARG A 133 5.10 15.17 -5.12
C ARG A 133 3.88 15.00 -4.21
N PRO A 134 2.67 14.82 -4.75
CA PRO A 134 1.50 14.51 -3.93
C PRO A 134 1.63 13.12 -3.28
N PRO A 135 0.88 12.86 -2.19
CA PRO A 135 0.81 11.51 -1.64
C PRO A 135 0.19 10.54 -2.65
N MET A 136 0.64 9.29 -2.60
CA MET A 136 0.10 8.21 -3.41
C MET A 136 -0.33 7.05 -2.51
N LEU A 137 -1.57 6.58 -2.72
CA LEU A 137 -2.10 5.36 -2.14
C LEU A 137 -2.45 4.41 -3.28
N GLN A 138 -1.94 3.18 -3.25
CA GLN A 138 -2.31 2.16 -4.22
C GLN A 138 -2.74 0.88 -3.50
N VAL A 139 -3.91 0.37 -3.87
CA VAL A 139 -4.45 -0.89 -3.34
C VAL A 139 -4.19 -2.02 -4.31
N VAL A 140 -3.66 -3.13 -3.80
CA VAL A 140 -3.51 -4.37 -4.54
C VAL A 140 -4.16 -5.50 -3.75
N ARG A 141 -5.09 -6.21 -4.38
CA ARG A 141 -5.74 -7.37 -3.76
C ARG A 141 -4.82 -8.58 -3.83
N LEU A 142 -4.35 -9.05 -2.68
CA LEU A 142 -3.42 -10.19 -2.56
C LEU A 142 -4.13 -11.55 -2.50
N ALA A 143 -5.37 -11.58 -2.05
CA ALA A 143 -6.18 -12.78 -2.08
C ALA A 143 -7.63 -12.37 -2.18
N SER A 144 -8.36 -13.05 -3.07
CA SER A 144 -9.81 -13.07 -3.07
C SER A 144 -10.24 -14.46 -2.66
N PHE A 145 -11.12 -14.52 -1.68
CA PHE A 145 -11.69 -15.75 -1.21
C PHE A 145 -13.11 -15.88 -1.76
N GLN A 146 -13.29 -16.55 -2.90
CA GLN A 146 -14.65 -16.88 -3.35
C GLN A 146 -15.30 -17.86 -2.37
N HIS A 147 -16.50 -17.57 -1.87
CA HIS A 147 -17.77 -18.07 -2.44
C HIS A 147 -19.00 -17.55 -1.65
N ALA A 148 -20.14 -17.58 -2.35
CA ALA A 148 -21.51 -17.16 -2.04
C ALA A 148 -21.95 -17.17 -0.55
N PRO A 149 -22.93 -16.33 -0.15
CA PRO A 149 -23.56 -16.45 1.15
C PRO A 149 -23.98 -17.91 1.34
N SER A 150 -23.43 -18.53 2.37
CA SER A 150 -23.67 -19.92 2.73
C SER A 150 -25.14 -20.09 3.09
N VAL A 151 -26.00 -20.28 2.10
CA VAL A 151 -27.32 -20.85 2.32
C VAL A 151 -27.08 -22.33 2.60
N PRO A 152 -27.48 -22.86 3.77
CA PRO A 152 -27.33 -24.28 4.07
C PRO A 152 -28.00 -25.12 2.97
N PRO A 153 -27.42 -26.26 2.57
CA PRO A 153 -27.95 -27.10 1.48
C PRO A 153 -29.34 -27.69 1.75
N PHE A 154 -29.95 -27.41 2.90
CA PHE A 154 -31.33 -27.77 3.22
C PHE A 154 -32.37 -26.77 2.68
N LEU A 155 -31.98 -25.56 2.29
CA LEU A 155 -32.93 -24.54 1.78
C LEU A 155 -33.04 -24.50 0.25
N SER A 156 -32.22 -25.27 -0.49
CA SER A 156 -32.40 -25.48 -1.92
C SER A 156 -33.26 -26.73 -2.17
N LEU A 157 -34.57 -26.62 -1.95
CA LEU A 157 -35.52 -27.61 -2.45
C LEU A 157 -35.60 -27.48 -3.98
N PRO A 158 -35.25 -28.51 -4.77
CA PRO A 158 -35.55 -28.47 -6.20
C PRO A 158 -37.06 -28.64 -6.38
N LYS A 159 -37.71 -27.61 -6.92
CA LYS A 159 -39.05 -27.76 -7.52
C LYS A 159 -38.93 -28.82 -8.61
N GLN A 160 -39.54 -29.99 -8.40
CA GLN A 160 -39.75 -30.97 -9.46
C GLN A 160 -40.64 -30.34 -10.53
N TYR A 161 -40.06 -29.99 -11.67
CA TYR A 161 -40.79 -29.88 -12.93
C TYR A 161 -40.32 -31.04 -13.81
N LYS A 162 -41.21 -32.02 -14.00
CA LYS A 162 -41.13 -32.93 -15.14
C LYS A 162 -41.49 -32.13 -16.40
N VAL A 163 -40.72 -32.26 -17.46
CA VAL A 163 -41.15 -32.55 -18.85
C VAL A 163 -39.90 -32.55 -19.75
N ASP A 164 -39.89 -33.55 -20.65
CA ASP A 164 -38.88 -33.97 -21.63
C ASP A 164 -38.20 -32.88 -22.48
N GLY A 165 -37.01 -33.21 -22.98
CA GLY A 165 -36.50 -32.72 -24.27
C GLY A 165 -35.01 -32.41 -24.27
N ASP A 166 -34.25 -33.20 -25.03
CA ASP A 166 -32.83 -33.01 -25.37
C ASP A 166 -32.44 -31.56 -25.70
N ASP A 167 -31.49 -30.98 -24.95
CA ASP A 167 -30.43 -30.06 -25.41
C ASP A 167 -29.73 -29.43 -24.19
N THR A 168 -28.77 -30.14 -23.59
CA THR A 168 -28.06 -29.69 -22.36
C THR A 168 -26.57 -29.42 -22.53
N THR A 169 -26.06 -29.37 -23.76
CA THR A 169 -24.62 -29.13 -24.03
C THR A 169 -24.27 -27.68 -24.37
N MET A 170 -25.23 -26.81 -24.70
CA MET A 170 -24.92 -25.42 -25.12
C MET A 170 -25.16 -24.33 -24.05
N LEU A 171 -25.75 -24.67 -22.90
CA LEU A 171 -26.01 -23.70 -21.82
C LEU A 171 -24.83 -23.51 -20.86
N LYS A 172 -23.89 -24.47 -20.81
CA LYS A 172 -22.77 -24.46 -19.85
C LYS A 172 -21.63 -23.51 -20.26
N GLU A 173 -21.45 -23.26 -21.56
CA GLU A 173 -20.41 -22.36 -22.07
C GLU A 173 -20.82 -20.86 -22.03
N MET A 174 -22.13 -20.57 -21.95
CA MET A 174 -22.62 -19.19 -21.94
C MET A 174 -22.67 -18.58 -20.53
N GLU A 175 -22.69 -19.41 -19.48
CA GLU A 175 -22.62 -18.97 -18.08
C GLU A 175 -21.17 -18.57 -17.67
N GLU A 176 -20.15 -19.27 -18.16
CA GLU A 176 -18.74 -18.94 -17.85
C GLU A 176 -18.29 -17.59 -18.45
N ARG A 177 -18.92 -17.14 -19.54
CA ARG A 177 -18.60 -15.84 -20.16
C ARG A 177 -19.27 -14.63 -19.51
N LYS A 178 -20.30 -14.82 -18.68
CA LYS A 178 -21.06 -13.71 -18.08
C LYS A 178 -20.62 -13.31 -16.66
N VAL A 179 -19.68 -14.04 -16.07
CA VAL A 179 -19.15 -13.78 -14.70
C VAL A 179 -18.03 -12.73 -14.67
N ASN A 180 -17.56 -12.25 -15.84
CA ASN A 180 -16.42 -11.33 -15.91
C ASN A 180 -16.77 -9.83 -15.90
N GLU A 181 -18.01 -9.44 -15.61
CA GLU A 181 -18.38 -8.03 -15.51
C GLU A 181 -19.05 -7.73 -14.17
N ILE A 182 -18.21 -7.51 -13.15
CA ILE A 182 -18.66 -6.92 -11.89
C ILE A 182 -18.42 -5.42 -12.02
N ALA A 183 -19.53 -4.69 -12.20
CA ALA A 183 -19.59 -3.24 -12.18
C ALA A 183 -18.99 -2.68 -10.89
N VAL A 184 -17.92 -1.91 -11.01
CA VAL A 184 -17.37 -1.09 -9.92
C VAL A 184 -18.05 0.27 -9.99
N GLY A 185 -19.08 0.44 -9.16
CA GLY A 185 -19.71 1.73 -8.94
C GLY A 185 -18.88 2.58 -7.97
N GLY A 186 -18.52 3.79 -8.41
CA GLY A 186 -18.35 4.94 -7.52
C GLY A 186 -16.92 5.33 -7.15
N GLY A 187 -16.44 6.41 -7.78
CA GLY A 187 -15.73 7.48 -7.07
C GLY A 187 -14.26 7.24 -6.68
N GLY A 188 -13.35 7.55 -7.61
CA GLY A 188 -12.23 8.44 -7.27
C GLY A 188 -11.03 7.90 -6.49
N VAL A 189 -10.61 6.65 -6.66
CA VAL A 189 -9.20 6.24 -6.46
C VAL A 189 -8.87 5.20 -7.52
N SER A 190 -7.76 5.37 -8.26
CA SER A 190 -7.34 4.40 -9.29
C SER A 190 -6.98 3.07 -8.63
N VAL A 191 -7.93 2.15 -8.57
CA VAL A 191 -7.67 0.75 -8.26
C VAL A 191 -6.89 0.19 -9.44
N ALA A 192 -5.59 -0.01 -9.29
CA ALA A 192 -4.83 -0.75 -10.28
C ALA A 192 -5.39 -2.17 -10.35
N VAL A 193 -6.01 -2.51 -11.48
CA VAL A 193 -6.63 -3.82 -11.76
C VAL A 193 -5.54 -4.84 -12.11
N THR A 194 -4.43 -4.86 -11.36
CA THR A 194 -3.43 -5.91 -11.50
C THR A 194 -3.82 -7.09 -10.61
N ARG A 195 -4.58 -8.04 -11.18
CA ARG A 195 -4.97 -9.30 -10.52
C ARG A 195 -3.73 -10.19 -10.32
N PHE A 196 -3.10 -10.07 -9.17
CA PHE A 196 -2.06 -10.98 -8.71
C PHE A 196 -2.29 -11.25 -7.23
N PRO A 197 -2.18 -12.49 -6.72
CA PRO A 197 -1.91 -13.81 -7.30
C PRO A 197 -3.21 -14.61 -7.59
N THR A 198 -3.08 -15.90 -7.96
CA THR A 198 -4.20 -16.83 -8.18
C THR A 198 -5.14 -16.88 -6.97
N GLU A 199 -6.44 -17.02 -7.22
CA GLU A 199 -7.44 -17.19 -6.16
C GLU A 199 -7.07 -18.37 -5.25
N GLN A 200 -7.12 -18.15 -3.95
CA GLN A 200 -6.74 -19.15 -2.95
C GLN A 200 -7.96 -19.64 -2.19
N LYS A 201 -7.94 -20.91 -1.79
CA LYS A 201 -9.03 -21.50 -0.99
C LYS A 201 -9.14 -20.75 0.35
N ARG A 202 -10.36 -20.31 0.67
CA ARG A 202 -10.63 -19.54 1.89
C ARG A 202 -10.40 -20.38 3.16
N PRO A 203 -9.59 -19.89 4.11
CA PRO A 203 -9.62 -20.37 5.50
C PRO A 203 -10.99 -20.18 6.15
N VAL A 204 -11.46 -21.14 6.94
CA VAL A 204 -12.82 -21.09 7.48
C VAL A 204 -12.93 -20.00 8.56
N GLY A 205 -13.79 -19.00 8.31
CA GLY A 205 -14.18 -17.99 9.31
C GLY A 205 -13.41 -16.67 9.24
N PRO A 206 -13.43 -15.88 10.32
CA PRO A 206 -12.62 -14.66 10.45
C PRO A 206 -11.12 -14.95 10.37
N LEU A 207 -10.38 -14.01 9.79
CA LEU A 207 -8.93 -14.08 9.65
C LEU A 207 -8.28 -12.89 10.36
N ILE A 208 -7.17 -13.17 11.04
CA ILE A 208 -6.31 -12.16 11.65
C ILE A 208 -5.01 -12.14 10.87
N VAL A 209 -4.58 -10.95 10.45
CA VAL A 209 -3.24 -10.74 9.87
C VAL A 209 -2.24 -10.65 11.02
N VAL A 210 -1.22 -11.49 11.01
CA VAL A 210 -0.16 -11.49 12.04
C VAL A 210 0.99 -10.59 11.62
N GLY A 211 1.40 -10.68 10.36
CA GLY A 211 2.49 -9.89 9.80
C GLY A 211 3.24 -10.60 8.68
N VAL A 212 4.27 -9.94 8.17
CA VAL A 212 5.08 -10.45 7.06
C VAL A 212 6.43 -10.94 7.57
N ARG A 213 6.80 -12.15 7.19
CA ARG A 213 8.12 -12.73 7.49
C ARG A 213 8.58 -13.60 6.33
N ASP A 214 9.85 -13.47 5.95
CA ASP A 214 10.50 -14.28 4.91
C ASP A 214 9.76 -14.28 3.55
N GLY A 215 9.10 -13.17 3.20
CA GLY A 215 8.34 -13.03 1.95
C GLY A 215 6.97 -13.71 1.97
N VAL A 216 6.48 -14.09 3.15
CA VAL A 216 5.18 -14.71 3.38
C VAL A 216 4.38 -13.82 4.34
N LEU A 217 3.10 -13.61 4.03
CA LEU A 217 2.15 -12.99 4.94
C LEU A 217 1.47 -14.09 5.76
N TRP A 218 1.63 -14.01 7.08
CA TRP A 218 1.08 -14.97 8.03
C TRP A 218 -0.30 -14.54 8.49
N LEU A 219 -1.25 -15.47 8.43
CA LEU A 219 -2.62 -15.30 8.87
C LEU A 219 -2.98 -16.38 9.89
N ILE A 220 -3.91 -16.07 10.79
CA ILE A 220 -4.50 -17.06 11.72
C ILE A 220 -6.01 -17.04 11.56
N ASP A 221 -6.61 -18.22 11.47
CA ASP A 221 -8.06 -18.38 11.42
C ASP A 221 -8.70 -18.60 12.81
N ARG A 222 -10.03 -18.74 12.83
CA ARG A 222 -10.80 -18.99 14.06
C ARG A 222 -10.43 -20.26 14.82
N TYR A 223 -9.80 -21.22 14.15
CA TYR A 223 -9.39 -22.50 14.73
C TYR A 223 -7.91 -22.49 15.13
N MET A 224 -7.30 -21.30 15.20
CA MET A 224 -5.87 -21.12 15.51
C MET A 224 -4.95 -21.82 14.50
N THR A 225 -5.43 -22.05 13.27
CA THR A 225 -4.61 -22.61 12.20
C THR A 225 -3.85 -21.47 11.52
N ALA A 226 -2.54 -21.64 11.40
CA ALA A 226 -1.68 -20.70 10.68
C ALA A 226 -1.79 -20.94 9.17
N HIS A 227 -2.05 -19.87 8.43
CA HIS A 227 -2.08 -19.84 6.97
C HIS A 227 -0.98 -18.91 6.46
N ALA A 228 -0.44 -19.24 5.29
CA ALA A 228 0.68 -18.55 4.67
C ALA A 228 0.31 -18.09 3.27
N LEU A 229 0.23 -16.78 3.06
CA LEU A 229 0.07 -16.19 1.73
C LEU A 229 1.45 -15.81 1.17
N SER A 230 1.84 -16.43 0.07
CA SER A 230 3.10 -16.11 -0.60
C SER A 230 3.04 -14.73 -1.24
N LEU A 231 4.02 -13.87 -0.93
CA LEU A 231 4.26 -12.59 -1.61
C LEU A 231 5.33 -12.73 -2.71
N SER A 232 5.60 -13.95 -3.18
CA SER A 232 6.64 -14.25 -4.18
C SER A 232 6.23 -13.90 -5.61
N HIS A 233 4.96 -13.61 -5.87
CA HIS A 233 4.48 -13.23 -7.19
C HIS A 233 5.28 -12.01 -7.70
N PRO A 234 5.87 -12.04 -8.90
CA PRO A 234 6.75 -10.98 -9.38
C PRO A 234 6.13 -9.57 -9.27
N GLY A 235 4.87 -9.41 -9.66
CA GLY A 235 4.15 -8.13 -9.57
C GLY A 235 4.03 -7.60 -8.12
N ILE A 236 3.68 -8.45 -7.17
CA ILE A 236 3.58 -8.07 -5.74
C ILE A 236 4.97 -7.76 -5.21
N ARG A 237 5.95 -8.63 -5.50
CA ARG A 237 7.33 -8.50 -5.05
C ARG A 237 7.97 -7.21 -5.53
N CYS A 238 7.76 -6.81 -6.78
CA CYS A 238 8.25 -5.54 -7.32
C CYS A 238 7.68 -4.36 -6.53
N ARG A 239 6.37 -4.35 -6.26
CA ARG A 239 5.72 -3.27 -5.52
C ARG A 239 6.21 -3.20 -4.06
N CYS A 240 6.32 -4.36 -3.39
CA CYS A 240 6.88 -4.45 -2.04
C CYS A 240 8.32 -3.95 -1.96
N LEU A 241 9.18 -4.29 -2.94
CA LEU A 241 10.57 -3.85 -2.99
C LEU A 241 10.69 -2.34 -3.20
N ALA A 242 9.91 -1.77 -4.13
CA ALA A 242 9.88 -0.33 -4.34
C ALA A 242 9.34 0.39 -3.10
N ALA A 243 8.29 -0.11 -2.44
CA ALA A 243 7.80 0.46 -1.18
C ALA A 243 8.80 0.35 -0.01
N TYR A 244 9.65 -0.67 -0.01
CA TYR A 244 10.74 -0.80 0.94
C TYR A 244 11.90 0.17 0.69
N GLY A 245 12.00 0.75 -0.52
CA GLY A 245 13.09 1.62 -0.93
C GLY A 245 14.13 0.97 -1.85
N ASP A 246 13.93 -0.28 -2.27
CA ASP A 246 14.82 -1.01 -3.17
C ASP A 246 14.25 -1.07 -4.59
N ALA A 247 14.22 0.08 -5.26
CA ALA A 247 13.72 0.21 -6.62
C ALA A 247 14.58 -0.54 -7.65
N VAL A 248 15.89 -0.63 -7.44
CA VAL A 248 16.82 -1.33 -8.35
C VAL A 248 16.51 -2.83 -8.38
N SER A 249 16.28 -3.45 -7.23
CA SER A 249 15.85 -4.85 -7.20
C SER A 249 14.43 -5.03 -7.76
N ALA A 250 13.54 -4.05 -7.57
CA ALA A 250 12.20 -4.09 -8.17
C ALA A 250 12.27 -4.18 -9.71
N VAL A 251 13.12 -3.37 -10.36
CA VAL A 251 13.33 -3.44 -11.83
C VAL A 251 13.87 -4.80 -12.27
N LYS A 252 14.78 -5.40 -11.51
CA LYS A 252 15.29 -6.76 -11.80
C LYS A 252 14.18 -7.80 -11.76
N TRP A 253 13.28 -7.71 -10.77
CA TRP A 253 12.14 -8.61 -10.64
C TRP A 253 11.09 -8.38 -11.74
N ALA A 254 10.96 -7.15 -12.24
CA ALA A 254 10.03 -6.81 -13.31
C ALA A 254 10.29 -7.60 -14.59
N SER A 255 11.53 -8.02 -14.87
CA SER A 255 11.85 -8.89 -16.01
C SER A 255 11.10 -10.24 -16.03
N ARG A 256 10.58 -10.68 -14.88
CA ARG A 256 9.78 -11.91 -14.73
C ARG A 256 8.28 -11.66 -14.88
N LEU A 257 7.87 -10.41 -15.10
CA LEU A 257 6.50 -9.98 -15.26
C LEU A 257 6.16 -9.89 -16.76
N GLY A 258 4.90 -10.16 -17.10
CA GLY A 258 4.41 -9.92 -18.46
C GLY A 258 4.46 -8.44 -18.82
N ARG A 259 4.67 -8.13 -20.10
CA ARG A 259 4.78 -6.76 -20.61
C ARG A 259 3.55 -5.91 -20.31
N GLU A 260 2.39 -6.54 -20.29
CA GLU A 260 1.07 -5.95 -20.00
C GLU A 260 0.99 -5.28 -18.62
N HIS A 261 1.93 -5.56 -17.73
CA HIS A 261 1.97 -5.01 -16.38
C HIS A 261 3.09 -3.99 -16.16
N HIS A 262 3.98 -3.80 -17.14
CA HIS A 262 5.11 -2.88 -17.00
C HIS A 262 4.67 -1.42 -16.94
N ASP A 263 3.63 -1.03 -17.67
CA ASP A 263 3.14 0.35 -17.65
C ASP A 263 2.51 0.71 -16.28
N ASP A 264 1.70 -0.18 -15.71
CA ASP A 264 1.12 -0.03 -14.36
C ASP A 264 2.23 -0.05 -13.27
N LEU A 265 3.25 -0.90 -13.42
CA LEU A 265 4.40 -0.89 -12.52
C LEU A 265 5.21 0.41 -12.65
N ALA A 266 5.42 0.92 -13.87
CA ALA A 266 6.12 2.17 -14.12
C ALA A 266 5.38 3.36 -13.49
N GLN A 267 4.06 3.43 -13.67
CA GLN A 267 3.21 4.45 -13.06
C GLN A 267 3.29 4.42 -11.54
N PHE A 268 3.28 3.23 -10.94
CA PHE A 268 3.49 3.08 -9.51
C PHE A 268 4.88 3.52 -9.05
N MET A 269 5.95 3.10 -9.73
CA MET A 269 7.31 3.50 -9.40
C MET A 269 7.49 5.02 -9.50
N LEU A 270 6.92 5.65 -10.53
CA LEU A 270 6.85 7.10 -10.68
C LEU A 270 6.17 7.77 -9.49
N GLY A 271 4.99 7.26 -9.08
CA GLY A 271 4.26 7.78 -7.93
C GLY A 271 4.97 7.59 -6.59
N MET A 272 5.81 6.56 -6.45
CA MET A 272 6.71 6.37 -5.29
C MET A 272 7.96 7.27 -5.35
N GLY A 273 8.27 7.88 -6.49
CA GLY A 273 9.44 8.73 -6.69
C GLY A 273 10.61 8.12 -7.43
N TYR A 274 10.49 6.90 -7.94
CA TYR A 274 11.55 6.16 -8.62
C TYR A 274 11.47 6.37 -10.14
N ALA A 275 11.48 7.63 -10.58
CA ALA A 275 11.31 7.98 -11.98
C ALA A 275 12.46 7.46 -12.86
N THR A 276 13.69 7.56 -12.36
CA THR A 276 14.90 7.08 -13.05
C THR A 276 14.90 5.57 -13.23
N GLU A 277 14.50 4.83 -12.19
CA GLU A 277 14.44 3.38 -12.20
C GLU A 277 13.27 2.87 -13.04
N ALA A 278 12.14 3.58 -13.03
CA ALA A 278 10.99 3.25 -13.86
C ALA A 278 11.38 3.20 -15.35
N LEU A 279 12.21 4.14 -15.84
CA LEU A 279 12.67 4.16 -17.24
C LEU A 279 13.44 2.90 -17.67
N HIS A 280 13.98 2.14 -16.71
CA HIS A 280 14.73 0.92 -16.98
C HIS A 280 13.83 -0.33 -17.08
N LEU A 281 12.51 -0.19 -16.98
CA LEU A 281 11.59 -1.32 -17.14
C LEU A 281 11.60 -1.83 -18.60
N PRO A 282 11.70 -3.15 -18.83
CA PRO A 282 12.09 -3.71 -20.13
C PRO A 282 11.00 -3.66 -21.21
N GLY A 283 9.77 -3.29 -20.87
CA GLY A 283 8.65 -3.29 -21.82
C GLY A 283 7.68 -2.13 -21.65
N ILE A 284 8.17 -0.96 -21.26
CA ILE A 284 7.36 0.27 -21.25
C ILE A 284 6.88 0.59 -22.67
N SER A 285 5.59 0.86 -22.80
CA SER A 285 5.01 1.40 -24.04
C SER A 285 5.57 2.80 -24.31
N LYS A 286 6.14 3.01 -25.49
CA LYS A 286 6.71 4.30 -25.91
C LYS A 286 5.63 5.30 -26.32
#